data_AF-U2UTG6-F1
#
_entry.id   AF-U2UTG6-F1
#
_cell.length_a   1.000
_cell.length_b   1.000
_cell.length_c   1.000
_cell.angle_alpha   90.00
_cell.angle_beta   90.00
_cell.angle_gamma   90.00
#
_symmetry.space_group_name_H-M   'P 1'
#
loop_
_entity.id
_entity.type
_entity.pdbx_description
1 polymer ?
#
loop_
_entity_poly.entity_id
_entity_poly.type
_entity_poly.pdbx_seq_one_letter_code
_entity_poly.pdbx_strand_id
1 'polypeptide(L)'
;MQSLSLCTIIAVNQKYCDNGVDIQAFDICDTEIGYRELDITPADALMDSIQAAICICSRGKSNEDDFPCYLRGTRDISQHIYVQGFSMERAALMAPQVIYLASCLLAGSAYTRVNDPQPYQKEKLIQPDMLIMKSLRRGSSIGYAYLVKADRLLTDYRK
;
A
#
# COMPACT_ATOMS: atom_id res chain seq x y z
N MET A 1 -18.09 5.68 6.45
CA MET A 1 -17.96 4.63 5.41
C MET A 1 -16.57 4.74 4.78
N GLN A 2 -15.50 4.62 5.59
CA GLN A 2 -14.10 4.84 5.17
C GLN A 2 -13.19 3.64 5.51
N SER A 3 -13.69 2.65 6.25
CA SER A 3 -12.90 1.51 6.74
C SER A 3 -12.82 0.32 5.78
N LEU A 4 -13.67 0.28 4.74
CA LEU A 4 -13.82 -0.88 3.86
C LEU A 4 -12.82 -0.91 2.69
N SER A 5 -12.38 0.22 2.15
CA SER A 5 -11.53 0.19 0.95
C SER A 5 -10.07 -0.18 1.24
N LEU A 6 -9.51 0.30 2.35
CA LEU A 6 -8.08 0.07 2.62
C LEU A 6 -7.74 -1.35 3.09
N CYS A 7 -8.63 -1.95 3.89
CA CYS A 7 -8.48 -3.36 4.27
C CYS A 7 -8.81 -4.30 3.11
N THR A 8 -9.62 -3.87 2.15
CA THR A 8 -9.83 -4.60 0.89
C THR A 8 -8.55 -4.59 0.07
N ILE A 9 -7.84 -3.47 -0.07
CA ILE A 9 -6.54 -3.45 -0.77
C ILE A 9 -5.49 -4.33 -0.09
N ILE A 10 -5.43 -4.37 1.24
CA ILE A 10 -4.51 -5.28 1.96
C ILE A 10 -4.94 -6.76 1.81
N ALA A 11 -6.24 -7.06 1.92
CA ALA A 11 -6.77 -8.42 1.73
C ALA A 11 -6.66 -8.92 0.28
N VAL A 12 -6.84 -8.02 -0.70
CA VAL A 12 -6.61 -8.25 -2.12
C VAL A 12 -5.13 -8.52 -2.38
N ASN A 13 -4.22 -7.83 -1.69
CA ASN A 13 -2.78 -8.12 -1.78
C ASN A 13 -2.42 -9.52 -1.25
N GLN A 14 -3.12 -10.07 -0.26
CA GLN A 14 -2.93 -11.48 0.16
C GLN A 14 -3.21 -12.45 -1.00
N LYS A 15 -4.29 -12.21 -1.76
CA LYS A 15 -4.67 -13.02 -2.94
C LYS A 15 -3.64 -12.91 -4.09
N TYR A 16 -2.98 -11.76 -4.25
CA TYR A 16 -1.96 -11.54 -5.29
C TYR A 16 -0.55 -12.02 -4.87
N CYS A 17 -0.18 -11.89 -3.59
CA CYS A 17 1.09 -12.40 -3.04
C CYS A 17 1.25 -13.91 -3.19
N ASP A 18 0.14 -14.66 -3.06
CA ASP A 18 0.14 -16.12 -3.04
C ASP A 18 0.10 -16.74 -4.45
N ASN A 19 -0.37 -16.01 -5.48
CA ASN A 19 -0.64 -16.59 -6.80
C ASN A 19 0.34 -16.18 -7.93
N GLY A 20 1.30 -15.29 -7.69
CA GLY A 20 2.33 -14.96 -8.68
C GLY A 20 1.80 -14.41 -10.02
N VAL A 21 0.62 -13.79 -10.00
CA VAL A 21 -0.10 -13.34 -11.21
C VAL A 21 0.45 -11.98 -11.65
N ASP A 22 0.82 -11.87 -12.93
CA ASP A 22 1.03 -10.60 -13.62
C ASP A 22 -0.30 -9.83 -13.64
N ILE A 23 -0.41 -8.85 -12.76
CA ILE A 23 -1.63 -8.08 -12.58
C ILE A 23 -1.75 -7.12 -13.75
N GLN A 24 -2.68 -7.39 -14.67
CA GLN A 24 -3.19 -6.34 -15.55
C GLN A 24 -4.01 -5.39 -14.65
N ALA A 25 -3.40 -4.24 -14.38
CA ALA A 25 -3.78 -3.17 -13.47
C ALA A 25 -5.29 -2.78 -13.41
N PHE A 26 -6.07 -3.09 -14.43
CA PHE A 26 -7.35 -2.44 -14.69
C PHE A 26 -8.53 -3.02 -13.90
N ASP A 27 -8.63 -4.36 -13.75
CA ASP A 27 -9.82 -4.98 -13.12
C ASP A 27 -9.97 -4.66 -11.63
N ILE A 28 -8.86 -4.32 -10.95
CA ILE A 28 -8.85 -3.99 -9.52
C ILE A 28 -9.40 -2.58 -9.28
N CYS A 29 -9.05 -1.62 -10.14
CA CYS A 29 -9.47 -0.23 -10.02
C CYS A 29 -10.98 -0.08 -10.22
N ASP A 30 -11.54 -0.71 -11.25
CA ASP A 30 -12.98 -0.63 -11.53
C ASP A 30 -13.82 -1.24 -10.39
N THR A 31 -13.30 -2.30 -9.78
CA THR A 31 -13.92 -2.94 -8.61
C THR A 31 -13.86 -2.03 -7.38
N GLU A 32 -12.71 -1.40 -7.08
CA GLU A 32 -12.53 -0.49 -5.91
C GLU A 32 -13.29 0.83 -6.02
N ILE A 33 -13.42 1.40 -7.23
CA ILE A 33 -14.12 2.68 -7.46
C ILE A 33 -15.63 2.47 -7.39
N GLY A 34 -16.13 1.35 -7.93
CA GLY A 34 -17.56 1.02 -7.89
C GLY A 34 -18.13 0.91 -6.48
N TYR A 35 -17.31 0.60 -5.46
CA TYR A 35 -17.76 0.49 -4.06
C TYR A 35 -17.85 1.82 -3.31
N ARG A 36 -17.30 2.93 -3.86
CA ARG A 36 -17.15 4.16 -3.08
C ARG A 36 -18.29 5.16 -3.23
N GLU A 37 -19.26 4.98 -4.14
CA GLU A 37 -20.42 5.87 -4.38
C GLU A 37 -20.08 7.39 -4.32
N LEU A 38 -18.86 7.75 -4.70
CA LEU A 38 -18.28 9.09 -4.59
C LEU A 38 -17.83 9.56 -5.97
N ASP A 39 -18.00 10.85 -6.25
CA ASP A 39 -17.51 11.49 -7.48
C ASP A 39 -15.99 11.74 -7.38
N ILE A 40 -15.21 10.65 -7.39
CA ILE A 40 -13.76 10.66 -7.31
C ILE A 40 -13.16 9.88 -8.47
N THR A 41 -12.00 10.31 -8.96
CA THR A 41 -11.34 9.61 -10.06
C THR A 41 -10.64 8.34 -9.57
N PRO A 42 -10.38 7.36 -10.46
CA PRO A 42 -9.49 6.23 -10.15
C PRO A 42 -8.15 6.64 -9.51
N ALA A 43 -7.58 7.75 -9.96
CA ALA A 43 -6.30 8.24 -9.47
C ALA A 43 -6.40 8.75 -8.03
N ASP A 44 -7.47 9.47 -7.69
CA ASP A 44 -7.76 9.90 -6.31
C ASP A 44 -7.94 8.67 -5.40
N ALA A 45 -8.70 7.69 -5.91
CA ALA A 45 -8.79 6.30 -5.46
C ALA A 45 -7.47 5.72 -4.90
N LEU A 46 -6.50 5.67 -5.80
CA LEU A 46 -5.20 5.05 -5.60
C LEU A 46 -4.30 5.91 -4.71
N MET A 47 -4.37 7.24 -4.83
CA MET A 47 -3.56 8.14 -4.02
C MET A 47 -3.98 8.12 -2.54
N ASP A 48 -5.28 8.13 -2.26
CA ASP A 48 -5.84 7.93 -0.91
C ASP A 48 -5.34 6.60 -0.30
N SER A 49 -5.34 5.55 -1.11
CA SER A 49 -4.85 4.23 -0.71
C SER A 49 -3.35 4.22 -0.38
N ILE A 50 -2.54 4.98 -1.12
CA ILE A 50 -1.11 5.17 -0.83
C ILE A 50 -0.94 5.91 0.50
N GLN A 51 -1.64 7.03 0.70
CA GLN A 51 -1.55 7.84 1.92
C GLN A 51 -1.92 7.02 3.16
N ALA A 52 -2.97 6.24 3.05
CA ALA A 52 -3.44 5.41 4.14
C ALA A 52 -2.47 4.24 4.44
N ALA A 53 -1.87 3.62 3.40
CA ALA A 53 -0.80 2.63 3.59
C ALA A 53 0.46 3.24 4.24
N ILE A 54 0.83 4.48 3.88
CA ILE A 54 1.92 5.22 4.53
C ILE A 54 1.58 5.45 6.02
N CYS A 55 0.35 5.84 6.33
CA CYS A 55 -0.12 6.01 7.71
C CYS A 55 0.00 4.72 8.53
N ILE A 56 -0.49 3.60 8.00
CA ILE A 56 -0.38 2.29 8.67
C ILE A 56 1.08 1.87 8.86
N CYS A 57 1.90 1.94 7.81
CA CYS A 57 3.29 1.51 7.86
C CYS A 57 4.13 2.35 8.82
N SER A 58 3.89 3.67 8.82
CA SER A 58 4.55 4.62 9.71
C SER A 58 3.98 4.63 11.14
N ARG A 59 2.92 3.85 11.40
CA ARG A 59 2.19 3.78 12.68
C ARG A 59 1.66 5.15 13.12
N GLY A 60 1.04 5.87 12.19
CA GLY A 60 0.41 7.17 12.42
C GLY A 60 1.34 8.38 12.29
N LYS A 61 2.66 8.21 12.15
CA LYS A 61 3.60 9.36 12.06
C LYS A 61 3.36 10.31 10.88
N SER A 62 2.69 9.84 9.84
CA SER A 62 2.30 10.69 8.70
C SER A 62 0.95 11.36 8.89
N ASN A 63 0.05 10.76 9.67
CA ASN A 63 -1.27 11.30 9.99
C ASN A 63 -1.80 10.60 11.26
N GLU A 64 -1.71 11.29 12.40
CA GLU A 64 -2.08 10.73 13.70
C GLU A 64 -3.60 10.65 13.89
N ASP A 65 -4.35 11.54 13.23
CA ASP A 65 -5.81 11.64 13.36
C ASP A 65 -6.53 10.47 12.67
N ASP A 66 -5.99 10.02 11.53
CA ASP A 66 -6.57 8.91 10.75
C ASP A 66 -6.15 7.53 11.29
N PHE A 67 -5.03 7.43 12.01
CA PHE A 67 -4.50 6.15 12.49
C PHE A 67 -5.48 5.37 13.40
N PRO A 68 -6.20 5.98 14.35
CA PRO A 68 -7.24 5.32 15.13
C PRO A 68 -8.37 4.71 14.27
N CYS A 69 -8.71 5.33 13.14
CA CYS A 69 -9.72 4.82 12.21
C CYS A 69 -9.22 3.52 11.55
N TYR A 70 -7.96 3.46 11.12
CA TYR A 70 -7.37 2.25 10.55
C TYR A 70 -7.22 1.10 11.56
N LEU A 71 -6.86 1.43 12.81
CA LEU A 71 -6.82 0.47 13.91
C LEU A 71 -8.19 -0.17 14.15
N ARG A 72 -9.25 0.64 14.15
CA ARG A 72 -10.63 0.17 14.31
C ARG A 72 -11.06 -0.70 13.14
N GLY A 73 -10.86 -0.21 11.91
CA GLY A 73 -11.22 -0.95 10.69
C GLY A 73 -10.55 -2.32 10.59
N THR A 74 -9.29 -2.44 11.02
CA THR A 74 -8.58 -3.73 11.04
C THR A 74 -9.20 -4.71 12.02
N ARG A 75 -9.67 -4.25 13.19
CA ARG A 75 -10.38 -5.09 14.17
C ARG A 75 -11.73 -5.53 13.64
N ASP A 76 -12.50 -4.59 13.10
CA ASP A 76 -13.84 -4.87 12.56
C ASP A 76 -13.75 -5.91 11.43
N ILE A 77 -12.76 -5.76 10.54
CA ILE A 77 -12.59 -6.66 9.40
C ILE A 77 -12.03 -8.01 9.82
N SER A 78 -11.14 -8.08 10.82
CA SER A 78 -10.66 -9.37 11.36
C SER A 78 -11.78 -10.29 11.86
N GLN A 79 -12.96 -9.75 12.17
CA GLN A 79 -14.16 -10.52 12.53
C GLN A 79 -14.96 -11.02 11.31
N HIS A 80 -14.68 -10.50 10.11
CA HIS A 80 -15.45 -10.72 8.89
C HIS A 80 -14.66 -11.36 7.73
N ILE A 81 -13.32 -11.30 7.70
CA ILE A 81 -12.51 -11.94 6.64
C ILE A 81 -11.95 -13.30 7.06
N TYR A 82 -11.91 -14.23 6.10
CA TYR A 82 -11.37 -15.59 6.20
C TYR A 82 -9.88 -15.69 6.62
N VAL A 83 -9.16 -14.56 6.72
CA VAL A 83 -7.75 -14.55 7.13
C VAL A 83 -7.68 -14.49 8.65
N GLN A 84 -7.68 -15.65 9.30
CA GLN A 84 -7.40 -15.75 10.72
C GLN A 84 -6.08 -15.03 11.07
N GLY A 85 -6.13 -14.18 12.11
CA GLY A 85 -4.94 -13.50 12.62
C GLY A 85 -4.51 -12.24 11.85
N PHE A 86 -5.38 -11.66 11.00
CA PHE A 86 -5.12 -10.33 10.43
C PHE A 86 -5.01 -9.27 11.55
N SER A 87 -3.87 -8.59 11.59
CA SER A 87 -3.54 -7.61 12.63
C SER A 87 -2.97 -6.33 12.02
N MET A 88 -2.96 -5.24 12.79
CA MET A 88 -2.34 -3.98 12.36
C MET A 88 -0.85 -4.16 12.04
N GLU A 89 -0.17 -5.07 12.73
CA GLU A 89 1.23 -5.38 12.45
C GLU A 89 1.40 -6.07 11.10
N ARG A 90 0.55 -7.03 10.76
CA ARG A 90 0.54 -7.66 9.42
C ARG A 90 0.21 -6.64 8.34
N ALA A 91 -0.77 -5.77 8.59
CA ALA A 91 -1.11 -4.67 7.68
C ALA A 91 0.10 -3.76 7.41
N ALA A 92 0.85 -3.39 8.46
CA ALA A 92 2.05 -2.56 8.33
C ALA A 92 3.19 -3.25 7.57
N LEU A 93 3.34 -4.58 7.68
CA LEU A 93 4.31 -5.35 6.89
C LEU A 93 3.97 -5.39 5.40
N MET A 94 2.67 -5.39 5.07
CA MET A 94 2.18 -5.44 3.69
C MET A 94 2.12 -4.07 3.02
N ALA A 95 2.03 -2.99 3.80
CA ALA A 95 1.86 -1.63 3.31
C ALA A 95 2.90 -1.18 2.25
N PRO A 96 4.21 -1.47 2.36
CA PRO A 96 5.16 -1.06 1.32
C PRO A 96 4.87 -1.68 -0.06
N GLN A 97 4.36 -2.90 -0.08
CA GLN A 97 3.97 -3.57 -1.32
C GLN A 97 2.68 -2.99 -1.89
N VAL A 98 1.71 -2.63 -1.03
CA VAL A 98 0.50 -1.90 -1.42
C VAL A 98 0.86 -0.57 -2.09
N ILE A 99 1.76 0.19 -1.45
CA ILE A 99 2.23 1.48 -1.97
C ILE A 99 2.84 1.30 -3.36
N TYR A 100 3.70 0.28 -3.54
CA TYR A 100 4.32 0.00 -4.83
C TYR A 100 3.30 -0.42 -5.90
N LEU A 101 2.35 -1.29 -5.55
CA LEU A 101 1.28 -1.71 -6.47
C LEU A 101 0.45 -0.51 -6.92
N ALA A 102 -0.08 0.28 -5.99
CA ALA A 102 -0.86 1.48 -6.32
C ALA A 102 -0.06 2.49 -7.15
N SER A 103 1.23 2.64 -6.87
CA SER A 103 2.13 3.48 -7.68
C SER A 103 2.30 2.95 -9.11
N CYS A 104 2.35 1.63 -9.30
CA CYS A 104 2.38 1.02 -10.63
C CYS A 104 1.09 1.30 -11.40
N LEU A 105 -0.07 1.16 -10.75
CA LEU A 105 -1.38 1.44 -11.34
C LEU A 105 -1.49 2.90 -11.79
N LEU A 106 -1.10 3.84 -10.92
CA LEU A 106 -1.07 5.28 -11.22
C LEU A 106 -0.14 5.62 -12.40
N ALA A 107 1.04 5.01 -12.44
CA ALA A 107 2.04 5.27 -13.47
C ALA A 107 1.83 4.43 -14.75
N GLY A 108 0.77 3.61 -14.84
CA GLY A 108 0.57 2.68 -15.97
C GLY A 108 1.72 1.69 -16.17
N SER A 109 2.44 1.36 -15.10
CA SER A 109 3.65 0.53 -15.13
C SER A 109 3.36 -0.91 -14.69
N ALA A 110 4.14 -1.86 -15.20
CA ALA A 110 4.02 -3.26 -14.79
C ALA A 110 4.52 -3.45 -13.34
N TYR A 111 3.77 -4.22 -12.56
CA TYR A 111 4.19 -4.64 -11.22
C TYR A 111 5.27 -5.72 -11.33
N THR A 112 6.40 -5.56 -10.63
CA THR A 112 7.42 -6.62 -10.53
C THR A 112 7.76 -6.91 -9.08
N ARG A 113 7.56 -8.16 -8.69
CA ARG A 113 7.89 -8.68 -7.35
C ARG A 113 9.38 -8.48 -7.06
N VAL A 114 9.69 -8.02 -5.85
CA VAL A 114 11.06 -7.93 -5.37
C VAL A 114 11.43 -9.25 -4.70
N ASN A 115 12.37 -9.98 -5.31
CA ASN A 115 12.94 -11.21 -4.75
C ASN A 115 14.29 -10.95 -4.07
N ASP A 116 15.07 -10.00 -4.57
CA ASP A 116 16.35 -9.58 -3.98
C ASP A 116 16.33 -8.10 -3.57
N PRO A 117 16.40 -7.79 -2.27
CA PRO A 117 16.44 -6.42 -1.78
C PRO A 117 17.85 -5.79 -1.77
N GLN A 118 18.93 -6.56 -2.01
CA GLN A 118 20.30 -6.06 -1.92
C GLN A 118 20.58 -4.79 -2.76
N PRO A 119 20.12 -4.69 -4.02
CA PRO A 119 20.39 -3.51 -4.84
C PRO A 119 19.83 -2.21 -4.25
N TYR A 120 18.76 -2.30 -3.47
CA TYR A 120 18.01 -1.15 -2.97
C TYR A 120 18.51 -0.64 -1.62
N GLN A 121 19.41 -1.35 -0.93
CA GLN A 121 19.82 -0.98 0.44
C GLN A 121 20.54 0.37 0.52
N LYS A 122 21.29 0.73 -0.53
CA LYS A 122 22.08 1.98 -0.59
C LYS A 122 21.28 3.14 -1.17
N GLU A 123 20.14 2.86 -1.78
CA GLU A 123 19.27 3.87 -2.38
C GLU A 123 18.71 4.81 -1.32
N LYS A 124 18.46 6.06 -1.72
CA LYS A 124 17.82 7.07 -0.87
C LYS A 124 16.39 7.30 -1.37
N LEU A 125 15.46 7.41 -0.43
CA LEU A 125 14.11 7.89 -0.70
C LEU A 125 14.18 9.40 -0.94
N ILE A 126 13.33 9.89 -1.83
CA ILE A 126 13.27 11.29 -2.24
C ILE A 126 12.01 11.94 -1.68
N GLN A 127 10.88 11.23 -1.69
CA GLN A 127 9.58 11.77 -1.32
C GLN A 127 9.48 11.97 0.21
N PRO A 128 9.00 13.14 0.70
CA PRO A 128 8.93 13.44 2.14
C PRO A 128 8.08 12.45 2.95
N ASP A 129 6.94 12.05 2.40
CA ASP A 129 6.02 11.06 2.96
C ASP A 129 6.66 9.66 3.06
N MET A 130 7.52 9.30 2.11
CA MET A 130 8.27 8.04 2.12
C MET A 130 9.45 8.05 3.11
N LEU A 131 10.11 9.19 3.31
CA LEU A 131 11.26 9.33 4.20
C LEU A 131 10.95 8.97 5.67
N ILE A 132 9.68 9.14 6.08
CA ILE A 132 9.19 8.76 7.42
C ILE A 132 9.39 7.25 7.68
N MET A 133 9.35 6.43 6.61
CA MET A 133 9.47 4.97 6.67
C MET A 133 10.89 4.46 6.41
N LYS A 134 11.92 5.32 6.44
CA LYS A 134 13.33 4.91 6.23
C LYS A 134 13.82 3.80 7.17
N SER A 135 13.17 3.63 8.33
CA SER A 135 13.46 2.56 9.30
C SER A 135 13.25 1.15 8.71
N LEU A 136 12.41 1.01 7.69
CA LEU A 136 12.21 -0.25 6.96
C LEU A 136 13.52 -0.77 6.38
N ARG A 137 14.50 0.09 6.06
CA ARG A 137 15.81 -0.34 5.56
C ARG A 137 16.47 -1.38 6.47
N ARG A 138 16.26 -1.27 7.79
CA ARG A 138 16.74 -2.23 8.80
C ARG A 138 15.66 -3.24 9.21
N GLY A 139 14.40 -2.81 9.31
CA GLY A 139 13.30 -3.65 9.82
C GLY A 139 12.71 -4.64 8.82
N SER A 140 12.74 -4.33 7.53
CA SER A 140 12.29 -5.20 6.43
C SER A 140 12.95 -4.76 5.12
N SER A 141 14.04 -5.44 4.75
CA SER A 141 14.81 -5.12 3.53
C SER A 141 13.97 -5.23 2.26
N ILE A 142 13.08 -6.23 2.18
CA ILE A 142 12.12 -6.39 1.07
C ILE A 142 11.11 -5.23 1.06
N GLY A 143 10.54 -4.87 2.21
CA GLY A 143 9.62 -3.73 2.31
C GLY A 143 10.29 -2.42 1.88
N TYR A 144 11.55 -2.22 2.28
CA TYR A 144 12.33 -1.06 1.86
C TYR A 144 12.57 -1.02 0.35
N ALA A 145 12.86 -2.16 -0.27
CA ALA A 145 13.05 -2.25 -1.72
C ALA A 145 11.76 -1.91 -2.49
N TYR A 146 10.61 -2.39 -2.06
CA TYR A 146 9.32 -1.97 -2.63
C TYR A 146 9.11 -0.46 -2.50
N LEU A 147 9.45 0.10 -1.34
CA LEU A 147 9.32 1.52 -1.08
C LEU A 147 10.21 2.36 -2.01
N VAL A 148 11.44 1.94 -2.28
CA VAL A 148 12.33 2.61 -3.24
C VAL A 148 11.75 2.57 -4.65
N LYS A 149 11.19 1.44 -5.10
CA LYS A 149 10.56 1.36 -6.42
C LYS A 149 9.35 2.29 -6.53
N ALA A 150 8.52 2.35 -5.49
CA ALA A 150 7.37 3.25 -5.43
C ALA A 150 7.80 4.73 -5.45
N ASP A 151 8.81 5.08 -4.65
CA ASP A 151 9.38 6.43 -4.56
C ASP A 151 9.85 6.95 -5.93
N ARG A 152 10.46 6.08 -6.75
CA ARG A 152 10.85 6.42 -8.14
C ARG A 152 9.65 6.63 -9.04
N LEU A 153 8.67 5.72 -9.04
CA LEU A 153 7.45 5.84 -9.86
C LEU A 153 6.67 7.11 -9.53
N LEU A 154 6.48 7.40 -8.25
CA LEU A 154 5.75 8.60 -7.81
C LEU A 154 6.51 9.89 -8.10
N THR A 155 7.85 9.84 -8.18
CA THR A 155 8.65 11.00 -8.61
C THR A 155 8.36 11.36 -10.06
N ASP A 156 8.10 10.39 -10.93
CA ASP A 156 7.75 10.65 -12.32
C ASP A 156 6.28 11.06 -12.48
N TYR A 157 5.37 10.49 -11.68
CA TYR A 157 3.95 10.82 -11.70
C TYR A 157 3.62 12.22 -11.14
N ARG A 158 4.33 12.69 -10.10
CA ARG A 158 4.06 13.97 -9.42
C ARG A 158 4.69 15.20 -10.11
N LYS A 159 5.35 15.03 -11.26
CA LYS A 159 5.94 16.12 -12.07
C LYS A 159 4.87 16.88 -12.84
#